data_AF-A0A965PE63-F1
#
_entry.id   AF-A0A965PE63-F1
#
_cell.length_a   1.000
_cell.length_b   1.000
_cell.length_c   1.000
_cell.angle_alpha   90.00
_cell.angle_beta   90.00
_cell.angle_gamma   90.00
#
_symmetry.space_group_name_H-M   'P 1'
#
loop_
_entity.id
_entity.type
_entity.pdbx_description
1 polymer ?
#
loop_
_entity_poly.entity_id
_entity_poly.type
_entity_poly.pdbx_seq_one_letter_code
_entity_poly.pdbx_strand_id
1 'polypeptide(L)'
;MLWIYEILPAPWVPFTRYDDDLGPVQGRRRAVKNEGQKASLTASTKRTYEGREGSAIVLNEIEETWSIATDDDGNSLFPLKTRDFYDASRGPVQETRQIFVPTGEEQGSLENVNGTITQISYEPYNEYLSVKIVQTYSVDGPQLIGQATDGDGQLVTVTTQRKGSDGYTPPQPTAIKTVEVSREDAESLVERIVDKPLLFDGKILSASKPDVIPERFRASIPNETTVEIKEGSSVTTPSLGEGEFEKTVQRQNVHSVKETTTSRNPVFLEDELSGIDYEELFDLGIPFVERIATTIESGLSADIAPLGDGKYLVREYNKDEIEPSLESFYEKYPTRTNLNLPTILKSIEIGWDKSETTGEQINDSSYSGAFNSITLGDNGQNSAEISVTPKFNVQLEEINGTNLFTDTHLFFLRGPVTIEKILDRCGAFASWPIFKTKSYLFTSNGAKVSALVDASYSMRIDANPSGTITNTNKQFSQSRSITNVVLNIPPCIHGNLVCKDANNSNSETATATASVFLNIPYIGSLGPYNKTISETVTVDIQLNQTSPPDIPRSGIYLIDSTIDPYKYGFFLVRAVTIDASNFA
;
A
#
# COMPACT_ATOMS: atom_id res chain seq x y z
N MET A 1 101.32 -113.30 -40.68
CA MET A 1 100.56 -112.15 -41.19
C MET A 1 99.19 -112.21 -40.53
N LEU A 2 98.95 -111.37 -39.53
CA LEU A 2 97.68 -111.36 -38.78
C LEU A 2 96.73 -110.41 -39.51
N TRP A 3 95.63 -110.92 -40.05
CA TRP A 3 94.58 -110.09 -40.63
C TRP A 3 93.61 -109.71 -39.52
N ILE A 4 93.46 -108.42 -39.25
CA ILE A 4 92.45 -107.89 -38.34
C ILE A 4 91.31 -107.37 -39.23
N TYR A 5 90.12 -107.94 -39.07
CA TYR A 5 88.90 -107.46 -39.72
C TYR A 5 88.15 -106.58 -38.74
N GLU A 6 87.77 -105.37 -39.16
CA GLU A 6 86.97 -104.44 -38.37
C GLU A 6 85.56 -104.35 -38.96
N ILE A 7 84.53 -104.44 -38.11
CA ILE A 7 83.13 -104.36 -38.52
C ILE A 7 82.70 -102.89 -38.51
N LEU A 8 82.19 -102.41 -39.64
CA LEU A 8 81.72 -101.03 -39.81
C LEU A 8 80.22 -101.01 -40.14
N PRO A 9 79.42 -100.09 -39.55
CA PRO A 9 79.82 -99.13 -38.54
C PRO A 9 80.04 -99.80 -37.16
N ALA A 10 81.05 -99.32 -36.43
CA ALA A 10 81.30 -99.80 -35.06
C ALA A 10 80.18 -99.33 -34.09
N PRO A 11 80.05 -99.97 -32.92
CA PRO A 11 79.18 -99.47 -31.86
C PRO A 11 79.58 -98.06 -31.41
N TRP A 12 78.60 -97.28 -30.95
CA TRP A 12 78.85 -95.96 -30.36
C TRP A 12 79.60 -96.09 -29.03
N VAL A 13 80.68 -95.32 -28.89
CA VAL A 13 81.43 -95.14 -27.65
C VAL A 13 81.09 -93.75 -27.10
N PRO A 14 80.38 -93.65 -25.96
CA PRO A 14 80.07 -92.36 -25.37
C PRO A 14 81.33 -91.69 -24.81
N PHE A 15 81.32 -90.37 -24.77
CA PHE A 15 82.30 -89.53 -24.09
C PHE A 15 81.62 -88.25 -23.57
N THR A 16 82.31 -87.53 -22.71
CA THR A 16 81.85 -86.22 -22.24
C THR A 16 83.03 -85.27 -22.29
N ARG A 17 82.82 -84.05 -22.78
CA ARG A 17 83.80 -82.95 -22.69
C ARG A 17 83.14 -81.72 -22.11
N TYR A 18 83.93 -80.82 -21.55
CA TYR A 18 83.44 -79.54 -21.05
C TYR A 18 83.81 -78.43 -22.03
N ASP A 19 82.92 -77.46 -22.20
CA ASP A 19 83.08 -76.29 -23.05
C ASP A 19 82.82 -75.03 -22.22
N ASP A 20 83.71 -74.04 -22.29
CA ASP A 20 83.67 -72.87 -21.39
C ASP A 20 82.46 -71.95 -21.62
N ASP A 21 81.79 -72.11 -22.76
CA ASP A 21 80.58 -71.35 -23.12
C ASP A 21 79.31 -72.23 -23.14
N LEU A 22 79.43 -73.52 -23.44
CA LEU A 22 78.28 -74.45 -23.53
C LEU A 22 78.10 -75.38 -22.31
N GLY A 23 79.06 -75.43 -21.40
CA GLY A 23 79.05 -76.34 -20.25
C GLY A 23 79.37 -77.81 -20.64
N PRO A 24 78.85 -78.82 -19.92
CA PRO A 24 79.12 -80.22 -20.22
C PRO A 24 78.44 -80.67 -21.53
N VAL A 25 79.26 -81.03 -22.52
CA VAL A 25 78.83 -81.57 -23.82
C VAL A 25 78.87 -83.10 -23.77
N GLN A 26 77.72 -83.72 -24.01
CA GLN A 26 77.58 -85.18 -24.07
C GLN A 26 77.86 -85.63 -25.50
N GLY A 27 78.85 -86.49 -25.71
CA GLY A 27 79.24 -86.96 -27.03
C GLY A 27 79.17 -88.48 -27.18
N ARG A 28 79.12 -88.96 -28.40
CA ARG A 28 79.37 -90.35 -28.76
C ARG A 28 80.17 -90.41 -30.06
N ARG A 29 81.06 -91.39 -30.19
CA ARG A 29 81.85 -91.60 -31.41
C ARG A 29 81.80 -93.04 -31.89
N ARG A 30 81.84 -93.28 -33.19
CA ARG A 30 81.99 -94.62 -33.77
C ARG A 30 82.82 -94.59 -35.05
N ALA A 31 83.49 -95.70 -35.35
CA ALA A 31 84.16 -95.87 -36.63
C ALA A 31 83.13 -96.15 -37.74
N VAL A 32 83.21 -95.39 -38.83
CA VAL A 32 82.38 -95.55 -40.03
C VAL A 32 83.26 -95.62 -41.27
N LYS A 33 82.78 -96.28 -42.32
CA LYS A 33 83.45 -96.26 -43.62
C LYS A 33 83.34 -94.87 -44.25
N ASN A 34 84.43 -94.33 -44.77
CA ASN A 34 84.44 -93.07 -45.49
C ASN A 34 83.73 -93.21 -46.83
N GLU A 35 82.56 -92.60 -46.96
CA GLU A 35 81.74 -92.57 -48.17
C GLU A 35 81.43 -91.13 -48.61
N GLY A 36 82.20 -90.15 -48.09
CA GLY A 36 82.00 -88.73 -48.38
C GLY A 36 80.96 -88.05 -47.48
N GLN A 37 80.78 -88.55 -46.25
CA GLN A 37 79.89 -87.94 -45.27
C GLN A 37 80.27 -86.47 -45.00
N LYS A 38 79.25 -85.61 -44.84
CA LYS A 38 79.43 -84.19 -44.50
C LYS A 38 79.09 -83.97 -43.03
N ALA A 39 79.87 -83.13 -42.36
CA ALA A 39 79.52 -82.65 -41.03
C ALA A 39 78.15 -81.96 -41.06
N SER A 40 77.36 -82.13 -40.00
CA SER A 40 76.05 -81.49 -39.86
C SER A 40 75.94 -80.88 -38.48
N LEU A 41 75.40 -79.67 -38.41
CA LEU A 41 75.17 -78.96 -37.16
C LEU A 41 73.68 -78.58 -37.10
N THR A 42 73.07 -78.86 -35.95
CA THR A 42 71.68 -78.52 -35.62
C THR A 42 71.67 -77.79 -34.28
N ALA A 43 70.53 -77.23 -33.88
CA ALA A 43 70.40 -76.49 -32.62
C ALA A 43 70.81 -77.28 -31.36
N SER A 44 70.68 -78.62 -31.37
CA SER A 44 71.01 -79.50 -30.22
C SER A 44 72.17 -80.45 -30.45
N THR A 45 72.58 -80.63 -31.71
CA THR A 45 73.46 -81.74 -32.10
C THR A 45 74.46 -81.31 -33.16
N LYS A 46 75.74 -81.56 -32.90
CA LYS A 46 76.85 -81.43 -33.86
C LYS A 46 77.36 -82.81 -34.24
N ARG A 47 77.43 -83.09 -35.53
CA ARG A 47 78.02 -84.32 -36.05
C ARG A 47 79.22 -83.98 -36.93
N THR A 48 80.39 -84.44 -36.53
CA THR A 48 81.65 -84.28 -37.27
C THR A 48 82.22 -85.64 -37.67
N TYR A 49 83.08 -85.63 -38.68
CA TYR A 49 83.78 -86.82 -39.15
C TYR A 49 85.27 -86.52 -39.18
N GLU A 50 86.04 -87.28 -38.41
CA GLU A 50 87.49 -87.12 -38.30
C GLU A 50 88.20 -88.32 -38.92
N GLY A 51 89.28 -88.08 -39.67
CA GLY A 51 90.10 -89.16 -40.22
C GLY A 51 90.66 -90.04 -39.10
N ARG A 52 90.47 -91.36 -39.18
CA ARG A 52 91.09 -92.26 -38.22
C ARG A 52 92.57 -92.42 -38.57
N GLU A 53 93.43 -92.23 -37.57
CA GLU A 53 94.88 -92.33 -37.76
C GLU A 53 95.26 -93.69 -38.39
N GLY A 54 96.01 -93.65 -39.48
CA GLY A 54 96.43 -94.82 -40.25
C GLY A 54 95.40 -95.40 -41.23
N SER A 55 94.23 -94.78 -41.44
CA SER A 55 93.23 -95.24 -42.40
C SER A 55 92.66 -94.12 -43.27
N ALA A 56 92.71 -94.29 -44.60
CA ALA A 56 92.02 -93.41 -45.55
C ALA A 56 90.53 -93.78 -45.75
N ILE A 57 90.14 -94.97 -45.29
CA ILE A 57 88.83 -95.59 -45.59
C ILE A 57 87.92 -95.56 -44.35
N VAL A 58 88.44 -95.25 -43.15
CA VAL A 58 87.67 -95.25 -41.90
C VAL A 58 87.72 -93.86 -41.27
N LEU A 59 86.55 -93.31 -40.92
CA LEU A 59 86.39 -92.07 -40.17
C LEU A 59 85.84 -92.37 -38.78
N ASN A 60 86.16 -91.52 -37.81
CA ASN A 60 85.42 -91.43 -36.56
C ASN A 60 84.25 -90.46 -36.78
N GLU A 61 83.03 -90.99 -36.85
CA GLU A 61 81.82 -90.18 -36.73
C GLU A 61 81.65 -89.80 -35.27
N ILE A 62 81.66 -88.51 -34.97
CA ILE A 62 81.51 -87.94 -33.64
C ILE A 62 80.18 -87.18 -33.63
N GLU A 63 79.32 -87.50 -32.70
CA GLU A 63 78.05 -86.80 -32.46
C GLU A 63 78.09 -86.22 -31.06
N GLU A 64 78.08 -84.89 -30.98
CA GLU A 64 78.02 -84.11 -29.74
C GLU A 64 76.61 -83.55 -29.60
N THR A 65 76.03 -83.71 -28.42
CA THR A 65 74.75 -83.15 -28.03
C THR A 65 74.95 -82.21 -26.85
N TRP A 66 74.35 -81.03 -26.91
CA TRP A 66 74.22 -80.12 -25.78
C TRP A 66 72.74 -79.92 -25.47
N SER A 67 72.43 -79.75 -24.18
CA SER A 67 71.05 -79.59 -23.75
C SER A 67 70.56 -78.19 -24.15
N ILE A 68 69.49 -78.12 -24.94
CA ILE A 68 68.69 -76.90 -25.14
C ILE A 68 67.54 -76.86 -24.11
N ALA A 69 67.69 -77.53 -22.97
CA ALA A 69 66.61 -77.51 -21.98
C ALA A 69 66.45 -76.05 -21.53
N THR A 70 65.26 -75.51 -21.75
CA THR A 70 64.79 -74.30 -21.07
C THR A 70 64.18 -74.74 -19.74
N ASP A 71 64.27 -73.91 -18.72
CA ASP A 71 63.46 -74.10 -17.52
C ASP A 71 61.96 -73.91 -17.84
N ASP A 72 61.10 -74.10 -16.83
CA ASP A 72 59.64 -73.96 -16.96
C ASP A 72 59.22 -72.53 -17.34
N ASP A 73 60.11 -71.55 -17.20
CA ASP A 73 59.89 -70.14 -17.57
C ASP A 73 60.42 -69.80 -18.98
N GLY A 74 60.91 -70.81 -19.73
CA GLY A 74 61.43 -70.63 -21.09
C GLY A 74 62.84 -70.03 -21.13
N ASN A 75 63.53 -69.90 -19.99
CA ASN A 75 64.89 -69.40 -19.95
C ASN A 75 65.86 -70.49 -20.35
N SER A 76 66.79 -70.15 -21.23
CA SER A 76 67.85 -71.06 -21.65
C SER A 76 68.76 -71.40 -20.47
N LEU A 77 68.95 -72.69 -20.18
CA LEU A 77 69.85 -73.18 -19.10
C LEU A 77 71.35 -72.99 -19.39
N PHE A 78 71.71 -72.23 -20.44
CA PHE A 78 73.10 -71.82 -20.65
C PHE A 78 73.56 -70.87 -19.53
N PRO A 79 74.83 -70.97 -19.10
CA PRO A 79 75.36 -70.12 -18.04
C PRO A 79 75.29 -68.62 -18.39
N LEU A 80 74.70 -67.83 -17.49
CA LEU A 80 74.68 -66.37 -17.55
C LEU A 80 76.06 -65.82 -17.14
N LYS A 81 76.68 -65.01 -18.01
CA LYS A 81 77.89 -64.26 -17.66
C LYS A 81 77.50 -62.81 -17.40
N THR A 82 77.59 -62.38 -16.15
CA THR A 82 77.46 -60.97 -15.74
C THR A 82 78.83 -60.34 -15.61
N ARG A 83 79.02 -59.15 -16.19
CA ARG A 83 80.21 -58.32 -15.99
C ARG A 83 79.80 -56.88 -15.73
N ASP A 84 80.50 -56.25 -14.78
CA ASP A 84 80.35 -54.83 -14.52
C ASP A 84 81.55 -54.10 -15.11
N PHE A 85 81.31 -53.01 -15.83
CA PHE A 85 82.37 -52.15 -16.34
C PHE A 85 81.96 -50.68 -16.30
N TYR A 86 82.95 -49.79 -16.34
CA TYR A 86 82.72 -48.36 -16.35
C TYR A 86 82.83 -47.82 -17.78
N ASP A 87 81.80 -47.10 -18.23
CA ASP A 87 81.78 -46.38 -19.51
C ASP A 87 81.82 -44.88 -19.23
N ALA A 88 82.78 -44.16 -19.85
CA ALA A 88 82.97 -42.73 -19.59
C ALA A 88 81.74 -41.86 -19.91
N SER A 89 80.85 -42.31 -20.79
CA SER A 89 79.63 -41.59 -21.18
C SER A 89 78.39 -42.02 -20.40
N ARG A 90 78.37 -43.25 -19.87
CA ARG A 90 77.19 -43.86 -19.23
C ARG A 90 77.36 -44.15 -17.73
N GLY A 91 78.56 -44.00 -17.19
CA GLY A 91 78.88 -44.35 -15.80
C GLY A 91 79.05 -45.87 -15.60
N PRO A 92 78.74 -46.40 -14.40
CA PRO A 92 78.78 -47.84 -14.16
C PRO A 92 77.70 -48.55 -14.97
N VAL A 93 78.11 -49.51 -15.80
CA VAL A 93 77.25 -50.34 -16.64
C VAL A 93 77.31 -51.78 -16.14
N GLN A 94 76.16 -52.35 -15.81
CA GLN A 94 76.01 -53.78 -15.57
C GLN A 94 75.62 -54.47 -16.87
N GLU A 95 76.41 -55.43 -17.34
CA GLU A 95 76.15 -56.17 -18.57
C GLU A 95 75.91 -57.67 -18.28
N THR A 96 74.81 -58.20 -18.79
CA THR A 96 74.48 -59.63 -18.72
C THR A 96 74.49 -60.22 -20.13
N ARG A 97 75.28 -61.28 -20.34
CA ARG A 97 75.35 -62.04 -21.60
C ARG A 97 74.71 -63.42 -21.44
N GLN A 98 73.85 -63.79 -22.38
CA GLN A 98 73.21 -65.10 -22.45
C GLN A 98 73.24 -65.63 -23.88
N ILE A 99 73.73 -66.85 -24.08
CA ILE A 99 73.68 -67.54 -25.38
C ILE A 99 72.27 -68.11 -25.56
N PHE A 100 71.71 -68.00 -26.76
CA PHE A 100 70.41 -68.58 -27.11
C PHE A 100 70.33 -68.88 -28.61
N VAL A 101 69.30 -69.62 -29.01
CA VAL A 101 69.00 -69.90 -30.42
C VAL A 101 68.03 -68.80 -30.90
N PRO A 102 68.42 -67.94 -31.88
CA PRO A 102 67.55 -66.89 -32.37
C PRO A 102 66.37 -67.46 -33.15
N THR A 103 65.18 -66.92 -32.93
CA THR A 103 63.95 -67.25 -33.65
C THR A 103 63.70 -66.33 -34.85
N GLY A 104 64.39 -65.18 -34.90
CA GLY A 104 64.29 -64.18 -35.97
C GLY A 104 63.35 -63.02 -35.65
N GLU A 105 62.67 -63.05 -34.51
CA GLU A 105 61.76 -61.98 -34.04
C GLU A 105 62.42 -61.03 -33.02
N GLU A 106 63.66 -61.28 -32.62
CA GLU A 106 64.33 -60.52 -31.58
C GLU A 106 64.70 -59.11 -32.03
N GLN A 107 64.07 -58.09 -31.43
CA GLN A 107 64.42 -56.68 -31.62
C GLN A 107 65.16 -56.13 -30.40
N GLY A 108 66.22 -55.37 -30.64
CA GLY A 108 66.88 -54.61 -29.57
C GLY A 108 65.92 -53.56 -28.99
N SER A 109 66.07 -53.25 -27.71
CA SER A 109 65.23 -52.27 -27.01
C SER A 109 66.06 -51.33 -26.15
N LEU A 110 65.49 -50.15 -25.87
CA LEU A 110 66.03 -49.15 -24.95
C LEU A 110 64.87 -48.63 -24.09
N GLU A 111 64.89 -48.91 -22.80
CA GLU A 111 63.82 -48.52 -21.87
C GLU A 111 64.40 -47.68 -20.73
N ASN A 112 63.80 -46.52 -20.43
CA ASN A 112 64.18 -45.68 -19.30
C ASN A 112 63.07 -45.70 -18.25
N VAL A 113 63.34 -46.31 -17.10
CA VAL A 113 62.42 -46.34 -15.96
C VAL A 113 63.10 -45.66 -14.78
N ASN A 114 62.53 -44.53 -14.34
CA ASN A 114 62.99 -43.77 -13.18
C ASN A 114 64.50 -43.45 -13.18
N GLY A 115 65.05 -43.08 -14.34
CA GLY A 115 66.46 -42.71 -14.46
C GLY A 115 67.40 -43.90 -14.68
N THR A 116 66.91 -45.13 -14.67
CA THR A 116 67.69 -46.32 -15.07
C THR A 116 67.35 -46.70 -16.50
N ILE A 117 68.36 -46.72 -17.37
CA ILE A 117 68.24 -47.18 -18.76
C ILE A 117 68.62 -48.66 -18.84
N THR A 118 67.76 -49.47 -19.46
CA THR A 118 68.03 -50.86 -19.84
C THR A 118 68.08 -50.98 -21.35
N GLN A 119 69.22 -51.40 -21.88
CA GLN A 119 69.47 -51.61 -23.29
C GLN A 119 69.62 -53.11 -23.58
N ILE A 120 68.85 -53.63 -24.54
CA ILE A 120 68.96 -55.02 -25.00
C ILE A 120 69.50 -55.03 -26.43
N SER A 121 70.59 -55.77 -26.67
CA SER A 121 71.15 -56.00 -27.99
C SER A 121 71.46 -57.49 -28.23
N TYR A 122 71.62 -57.86 -29.50
CA TYR A 122 71.86 -59.25 -29.93
C TYR A 122 73.08 -59.29 -30.85
N GLU A 123 74.07 -60.13 -30.52
CA GLU A 123 75.28 -60.35 -31.33
C GLU A 123 75.34 -61.81 -31.82
N PRO A 124 75.68 -62.09 -33.08
CA PRO A 124 75.83 -63.47 -33.54
C PRO A 124 77.04 -64.15 -32.87
N TYR A 125 76.84 -65.33 -32.27
CA TYR A 125 77.92 -66.16 -31.71
C TYR A 125 78.47 -67.11 -32.77
N ASN A 126 77.59 -67.80 -33.49
CA ASN A 126 77.90 -68.60 -34.67
C ASN A 126 76.67 -68.65 -35.61
N GLU A 127 76.69 -69.50 -36.64
CA GLU A 127 75.60 -69.61 -37.62
C GLU A 127 74.23 -70.02 -37.03
N TYR A 128 74.16 -70.55 -35.81
CA TYR A 128 72.91 -70.98 -35.17
C TYR A 128 72.66 -70.41 -33.77
N LEU A 129 73.63 -69.70 -33.19
CA LEU A 129 73.55 -69.16 -31.83
C LEU A 129 73.82 -67.66 -31.84
N SER A 130 73.06 -66.94 -31.02
CA SER A 130 73.24 -65.52 -30.75
C SER A 130 73.48 -65.29 -29.26
N VAL A 131 74.16 -64.20 -28.93
CA VAL A 131 74.34 -63.71 -27.57
C VAL A 131 73.37 -62.55 -27.36
N LYS A 132 72.45 -62.70 -26.42
CA LYS A 132 71.65 -61.60 -25.88
C LYS A 132 72.50 -60.83 -24.87
N ILE A 133 72.61 -59.53 -25.04
CA ILE A 133 73.34 -58.61 -24.17
C ILE A 133 72.32 -57.65 -23.55
N VAL A 134 72.24 -57.62 -22.23
CA VAL A 134 71.41 -56.67 -21.48
C VAL A 134 72.35 -55.75 -20.70
N GLN A 135 72.34 -54.45 -21.01
CA GLN A 135 73.12 -53.42 -20.33
C GLN A 135 72.19 -52.52 -19.52
N THR A 136 72.49 -52.31 -18.24
CA THR A 136 71.73 -51.41 -17.37
C THR A 136 72.65 -50.32 -16.80
N TYR A 137 72.23 -49.06 -16.91
CA TYR A 137 72.99 -47.89 -16.43
C TYR A 137 72.08 -46.73 -15.97
N SER A 138 72.49 -45.95 -14.98
CA SER A 138 71.73 -44.79 -14.47
C SER A 138 72.07 -43.51 -15.25
N VAL A 139 71.07 -42.71 -15.60
CA VAL A 139 71.18 -41.36 -16.15
C VAL A 139 70.59 -40.38 -15.14
N ASP A 140 71.34 -40.13 -14.07
CA ASP A 140 71.01 -39.10 -13.11
C ASP A 140 71.41 -37.72 -13.66
N GLY A 141 70.47 -37.05 -14.33
CA GLY A 141 70.53 -35.60 -14.49
C GLY A 141 70.01 -34.93 -13.20
N PRO A 142 70.69 -33.91 -12.65
CA PRO A 142 70.21 -33.25 -11.43
C PRO A 142 68.86 -32.56 -11.66
N GLN A 143 67.84 -32.90 -10.87
CA GLN A 143 66.64 -32.07 -10.74
C GLN A 143 66.99 -30.83 -9.92
N LEU A 144 66.81 -29.65 -10.50
CA LEU A 144 66.99 -28.38 -9.79
C LEU A 144 65.62 -27.92 -9.27
N ILE A 145 65.40 -28.07 -7.97
CA ILE A 145 64.22 -27.55 -7.29
C ILE A 145 64.60 -26.22 -6.64
N GLY A 146 63.97 -25.14 -7.09
CA GLY A 146 64.16 -23.79 -6.56
C GLY A 146 62.84 -23.19 -6.09
N GLN A 147 62.94 -22.18 -5.23
CA GLN A 147 61.82 -21.30 -4.92
C GLN A 147 62.00 -19.99 -5.68
N ALA A 148 60.94 -19.50 -6.29
CA ALA A 148 60.93 -18.19 -6.94
C ALA A 148 59.70 -17.42 -6.50
N THR A 149 59.74 -16.10 -6.64
CA THR A 149 58.55 -15.26 -6.49
C THR A 149 57.93 -15.05 -7.86
N ASP A 150 56.63 -15.32 -8.02
CA ASP A 150 55.94 -15.03 -9.28
C ASP A 150 55.60 -13.54 -9.42
N GLY A 151 54.99 -13.16 -10.55
CA GLY A 151 54.57 -11.78 -10.82
C GLY A 151 53.56 -11.21 -9.83
N ASP A 152 52.92 -12.08 -9.02
CA ASP A 152 51.94 -11.74 -8.00
C ASP A 152 52.55 -11.70 -6.58
N GLY A 153 53.87 -11.85 -6.46
CA GLY A 153 54.57 -11.80 -5.17
C GLY A 153 54.53 -13.11 -4.38
N GLN A 154 54.13 -14.23 -4.99
CA GLN A 154 53.92 -15.51 -4.29
C GLN A 154 55.16 -16.40 -4.39
N LEU A 155 55.48 -17.08 -3.28
CA LEU A 155 56.53 -18.10 -3.28
C LEU A 155 56.03 -19.35 -4.01
N VAL A 156 56.53 -19.56 -5.23
CA VAL A 156 56.21 -20.71 -6.08
C VAL A 156 57.35 -21.71 -6.08
N THR A 157 57.02 -22.99 -6.24
CA THR A 157 58.03 -24.04 -6.39
C THR A 157 58.33 -24.21 -7.87
N VAL A 158 59.59 -24.00 -8.26
CA VAL A 158 60.07 -24.14 -9.64
C VAL A 158 60.92 -25.41 -9.71
N THR A 159 60.47 -26.40 -10.47
CA THR A 159 61.22 -27.63 -10.72
C THR A 159 61.72 -27.63 -12.16
N THR A 160 63.03 -27.65 -12.35
CA THR A 160 63.68 -27.77 -13.66
C THR A 160 64.31 -29.14 -13.79
N GLN A 161 63.95 -29.87 -14.85
CA GLN A 161 64.46 -31.21 -15.11
C GLN A 161 64.72 -31.46 -16.59
N ARG A 162 65.77 -32.24 -16.90
CA ARG A 162 66.02 -32.73 -18.27
C ARG A 162 65.15 -33.95 -18.57
N LYS A 163 64.60 -34.01 -19.78
CA LYS A 163 63.79 -35.11 -20.33
C LYS A 163 64.30 -35.48 -21.73
N GLY A 164 64.13 -36.74 -22.11
CA GLY A 164 64.49 -37.23 -23.45
C GLY A 164 63.63 -36.57 -24.53
N SER A 165 64.20 -36.34 -25.72
CA SER A 165 63.59 -35.56 -26.79
C SER A 165 62.48 -36.25 -27.61
N ASP A 166 62.46 -37.58 -27.69
CA ASP A 166 61.54 -38.30 -28.59
C ASP A 166 60.19 -38.63 -27.92
N GLY A 167 59.10 -38.07 -28.47
CA GLY A 167 57.72 -38.39 -28.12
C GLY A 167 57.17 -37.72 -26.84
N TYR A 168 57.95 -36.90 -26.14
CA TYR A 168 57.52 -36.24 -24.91
C TYR A 168 56.42 -35.19 -25.16
N THR A 169 55.27 -35.34 -24.49
CA THR A 169 54.17 -34.37 -24.51
C THR A 169 54.03 -33.74 -23.12
N PRO A 170 54.26 -32.43 -22.95
CA PRO A 170 54.15 -31.81 -21.64
C PRO A 170 52.72 -31.88 -21.09
N PRO A 171 52.55 -32.01 -19.76
CA PRO A 171 51.24 -31.94 -19.13
C PRO A 171 50.56 -30.59 -19.38
N GLN A 172 49.24 -30.60 -19.58
CA GLN A 172 48.46 -29.39 -19.84
C GLN A 172 48.55 -28.42 -18.65
N PRO A 173 48.71 -27.10 -18.90
CA PRO A 173 48.67 -26.10 -17.84
C PRO A 173 47.33 -26.15 -17.09
N THR A 174 47.36 -25.90 -15.77
CA THR A 174 46.17 -25.75 -14.93
C THR A 174 46.24 -24.44 -14.13
N ALA A 175 45.16 -24.06 -13.44
CA ALA A 175 45.13 -22.83 -12.62
C ALA A 175 46.22 -22.77 -11.53
N ILE A 176 46.80 -23.92 -11.16
CA ILE A 176 47.83 -24.06 -10.12
C ILE A 176 49.18 -24.54 -10.67
N LYS A 177 49.30 -24.80 -11.98
CA LYS A 177 50.50 -25.39 -12.56
C LYS A 177 50.77 -24.88 -13.96
N THR A 178 51.93 -24.27 -14.15
CA THR A 178 52.42 -23.84 -15.47
C THR A 178 53.62 -24.68 -15.86
N VAL A 179 53.64 -25.17 -17.10
CA VAL A 179 54.74 -26.00 -17.63
C VAL A 179 55.31 -25.32 -18.86
N GLU A 180 56.60 -25.01 -18.82
CA GLU A 180 57.37 -24.46 -19.95
C GLU A 180 58.38 -25.52 -20.40
N VAL A 181 58.40 -25.85 -21.69
CA VAL A 181 59.39 -26.77 -22.27
C VAL A 181 60.25 -26.01 -23.25
N SER A 182 61.57 -26.07 -23.08
CA SER A 182 62.54 -25.54 -24.04
C SER A 182 63.45 -26.65 -24.55
N ARG A 183 63.80 -26.58 -25.84
CA ARG A 183 64.83 -27.46 -26.44
C ARG A 183 66.21 -26.89 -26.12
N GLU A 184 67.06 -27.69 -25.51
CA GLU A 184 68.46 -27.32 -25.24
C GLU A 184 69.36 -27.76 -26.41
N ASP A 185 69.11 -28.95 -26.97
CA ASP A 185 69.76 -29.49 -28.18
C ASP A 185 68.81 -30.44 -28.96
N ALA A 186 69.32 -31.20 -29.93
CA ALA A 186 68.53 -32.12 -30.75
C ALA A 186 68.01 -33.36 -29.97
N GLU A 187 68.60 -33.68 -28.82
CA GLU A 187 68.38 -34.93 -28.08
C GLU A 187 67.85 -34.71 -26.65
N SER A 188 67.77 -33.46 -26.18
CA SER A 188 67.40 -33.08 -24.81
C SER A 188 66.36 -31.94 -24.75
N LEU A 189 65.32 -32.17 -23.94
CA LEU A 189 64.32 -31.17 -23.54
C LEU A 189 64.54 -30.77 -22.09
N VAL A 190 64.41 -29.48 -21.79
CA VAL A 190 64.34 -28.98 -20.42
C VAL A 190 62.90 -28.61 -20.11
N GLU A 191 62.32 -29.28 -19.12
CA GLU A 191 61.00 -28.97 -18.58
C GLU A 191 61.17 -28.11 -17.33
N ARG A 192 60.51 -26.95 -17.32
CA ARG A 192 60.36 -26.08 -16.16
C ARG A 192 58.91 -26.10 -15.70
N ILE A 193 58.67 -26.68 -14.54
CA ILE A 193 57.37 -26.74 -13.89
C ILE A 193 57.31 -25.68 -12.80
N VAL A 194 56.30 -24.82 -12.85
CA VAL A 194 55.99 -23.84 -11.80
C VAL A 194 54.69 -24.27 -11.11
N ASP A 195 54.80 -24.80 -9.90
CA ASP A 195 53.66 -25.17 -9.06
C ASP A 195 53.30 -24.01 -8.12
N LYS A 196 52.07 -23.51 -8.25
CA LYS A 196 51.49 -22.46 -7.41
C LYS A 196 50.55 -23.08 -6.37
N PRO A 197 50.65 -22.73 -5.07
CA PRO A 197 49.63 -23.10 -4.10
C PRO A 197 48.27 -22.52 -4.50
N LEU A 198 47.17 -23.27 -4.36
CA LEU A 198 45.81 -22.75 -4.61
C LEU A 198 45.54 -21.59 -3.65
N LEU A 199 45.61 -20.36 -4.14
CA LEU A 199 45.84 -19.23 -3.26
C LEU A 199 44.59 -18.45 -2.86
N PHE A 200 43.49 -18.44 -3.63
CA PHE A 200 42.31 -17.66 -3.25
C PHE A 200 40.99 -18.31 -3.71
N ASP A 201 40.02 -18.42 -2.81
CA ASP A 201 38.64 -18.80 -3.12
C ASP A 201 37.83 -17.63 -3.71
N GLY A 202 38.44 -16.45 -3.84
CA GLY A 202 37.80 -15.24 -4.35
C GLY A 202 36.58 -14.83 -3.52
N LYS A 203 36.53 -15.21 -2.24
CA LYS A 203 35.33 -15.00 -1.42
C LYS A 203 35.02 -13.51 -1.27
N ILE A 204 33.85 -13.14 -1.78
CA ILE A 204 33.26 -11.81 -1.65
C ILE A 204 32.08 -11.96 -0.68
N LEU A 205 32.09 -11.18 0.40
CA LEU A 205 30.94 -11.04 1.29
C LEU A 205 30.43 -9.61 1.20
N SER A 206 29.14 -9.45 0.97
CA SER A 206 28.46 -8.15 0.97
C SER A 206 27.34 -8.13 2.01
N ALA A 207 27.14 -6.96 2.60
CA ALA A 207 25.96 -6.63 3.37
C ALA A 207 25.35 -5.37 2.74
N SER A 208 24.05 -5.41 2.50
CA SER A 208 23.32 -4.25 2.01
C SER A 208 21.99 -4.14 2.74
N LYS A 209 21.57 -2.89 2.95
CA LYS A 209 20.20 -2.57 3.36
C LYS A 209 19.60 -1.58 2.36
N PRO A 210 18.28 -1.58 2.16
CA PRO A 210 17.63 -0.59 1.32
C PRO A 210 17.98 0.83 1.79
N ASP A 211 18.27 1.73 0.86
CA ASP A 211 18.33 3.16 1.17
C ASP A 211 16.90 3.62 1.48
N VAL A 212 16.64 3.92 2.76
CA VAL A 212 15.32 4.30 3.26
C VAL A 212 14.99 5.78 3.02
N ILE A 213 15.97 6.58 2.60
CA ILE A 213 15.75 8.02 2.34
C ILE A 213 14.99 8.16 1.01
N PRO A 214 13.87 8.91 0.93
CA PRO A 214 13.14 9.10 -0.32
C PRO A 214 13.99 9.76 -1.41
N GLU A 215 13.79 9.39 -2.69
CA GLU A 215 14.60 9.86 -3.83
C GLU A 215 14.75 11.39 -3.92
N ARG A 216 13.69 12.14 -3.59
CA ARG A 216 13.70 13.60 -3.59
C ARG A 216 14.71 14.22 -2.61
N PHE A 217 14.95 13.58 -1.47
CA PHE A 217 16.00 13.97 -0.52
C PHE A 217 17.39 13.44 -0.95
N ARG A 218 17.45 12.40 -1.80
CA ARG A 218 18.72 11.91 -2.34
C ARG A 218 19.33 12.87 -3.36
N ALA A 219 18.50 13.70 -4.00
CA ALA A 219 18.97 14.67 -4.98
C ALA A 219 19.92 15.71 -4.37
N SER A 220 19.73 16.08 -3.10
CA SER A 220 20.60 17.03 -2.39
C SER A 220 21.79 16.39 -1.70
N ILE A 221 21.78 15.07 -1.44
CA ILE A 221 22.80 14.39 -0.65
C ILE A 221 23.53 13.31 -1.47
N PRO A 222 24.78 13.57 -1.93
CA PRO A 222 25.53 12.62 -2.72
C PRO A 222 25.90 11.35 -1.95
N ASN A 223 26.07 10.23 -2.66
CA ASN A 223 26.64 9.01 -2.11
C ASN A 223 28.17 9.14 -2.03
N GLU A 224 28.76 8.73 -0.91
CA GLU A 224 30.20 8.61 -0.75
C GLU A 224 30.58 7.13 -0.81
N THR A 225 31.41 6.77 -1.78
CA THR A 225 32.00 5.43 -1.86
C THR A 225 33.46 5.51 -1.47
N THR A 226 33.82 4.86 -0.37
CA THR A 226 35.20 4.72 0.09
C THR A 226 35.71 3.31 -0.20
N VAL A 227 36.96 3.24 -0.65
CA VAL A 227 37.64 1.97 -0.92
C VAL A 227 38.93 1.97 -0.12
N GLU A 228 39.06 1.02 0.79
CA GLU A 228 40.23 0.88 1.66
C GLU A 228 40.82 -0.52 1.50
N ILE A 229 42.15 -0.60 1.44
CA ILE A 229 42.87 -1.87 1.43
C ILE A 229 43.51 -2.03 2.80
N LYS A 230 43.04 -3.02 3.56
CA LYS A 230 43.51 -3.31 4.93
C LYS A 230 44.35 -4.57 4.95
N GLU A 231 45.32 -4.62 5.87
CA GLU A 231 46.08 -5.83 6.15
C GLU A 231 45.20 -6.83 6.93
N GLY A 232 45.06 -8.05 6.42
CA GLY A 232 44.20 -9.08 7.01
C GLY A 232 44.00 -10.29 6.10
N SER A 233 43.69 -11.44 6.70
CA SER A 233 43.56 -12.74 6.00
C SER A 233 42.17 -13.37 6.09
N SER A 234 41.29 -12.86 6.96
CA SER A 234 39.93 -13.40 7.18
C SER A 234 38.85 -12.47 6.66
N VAL A 235 38.04 -12.94 5.70
CA VAL A 235 36.82 -12.26 5.25
C VAL A 235 35.69 -12.62 6.22
N THR A 236 35.22 -11.64 7.01
CA THR A 236 34.03 -11.78 7.85
C THR A 236 32.86 -11.04 7.21
N THR A 237 31.63 -11.41 7.56
CA THR A 237 30.44 -10.70 7.08
C THR A 237 30.51 -9.24 7.55
N PRO A 238 30.49 -8.26 6.63
CA PRO A 238 30.55 -6.85 7.03
C PRO A 238 29.33 -6.47 7.85
N SER A 239 29.54 -5.75 8.96
CA SER A 239 28.49 -5.03 9.66
C SER A 239 28.39 -3.60 9.12
N LEU A 240 27.18 -3.15 8.83
CA LEU A 240 26.93 -1.77 8.39
C LEU A 240 26.99 -0.82 9.59
N GLY A 241 27.79 0.23 9.48
CA GLY A 241 27.83 1.36 10.41
C GLY A 241 26.64 2.32 10.24
N GLU A 242 26.62 3.38 11.05
CA GLU A 242 25.61 4.44 10.93
C GLU A 242 25.78 5.20 9.61
N GLY A 243 24.72 5.31 8.81
CA GLY A 243 24.77 5.96 7.49
C GLY A 243 25.33 5.11 6.34
N GLU A 244 25.85 3.91 6.63
CA GLU A 244 26.27 2.94 5.60
C GLU A 244 25.06 2.12 5.12
N PHE A 245 24.88 1.99 3.81
CA PHE A 245 23.80 1.18 3.23
C PHE A 245 24.30 0.02 2.36
N GLU A 246 25.57 0.05 1.97
CA GLU A 246 26.21 -1.06 1.28
C GLU A 246 27.67 -1.18 1.73
N LYS A 247 28.10 -2.41 2.01
CA LYS A 247 29.48 -2.70 2.37
C LYS A 247 29.90 -4.04 1.83
N THR A 248 31.01 -4.06 1.10
CA THR A 248 31.56 -5.24 0.46
C THR A 248 32.99 -5.48 0.92
N VAL A 249 33.28 -6.70 1.33
CA VAL A 249 34.60 -7.14 1.78
C VAL A 249 35.08 -8.25 0.84
N GLN A 250 36.17 -7.98 0.12
CA GLN A 250 36.76 -8.89 -0.86
C GLN A 250 38.20 -9.19 -0.47
N ARG A 251 38.57 -10.47 -0.39
CA ARG A 251 39.97 -10.86 -0.24
C ARG A 251 40.72 -10.59 -1.55
N GLN A 252 41.77 -9.77 -1.50
CA GLN A 252 42.58 -9.45 -2.67
C GLN A 252 43.83 -10.33 -2.76
N ASN A 253 44.48 -10.60 -1.62
CA ASN A 253 45.57 -11.59 -1.52
C ASN A 253 45.60 -12.26 -0.12
N VAL A 254 46.70 -12.94 0.24
CA VAL A 254 46.79 -13.68 1.52
C VAL A 254 46.75 -12.73 2.70
N HIS A 255 47.25 -11.52 2.50
CA HIS A 255 47.57 -10.52 3.52
C HIS A 255 46.73 -9.26 3.40
N SER A 256 45.89 -9.11 2.36
CA SER A 256 45.09 -7.91 2.15
C SER A 256 43.63 -8.21 1.80
N VAL A 257 42.78 -7.36 2.36
CA VAL A 257 41.35 -7.33 2.12
C VAL A 257 40.99 -5.94 1.59
N LYS A 258 40.22 -5.92 0.50
CA LYS A 258 39.62 -4.71 -0.06
C LYS A 258 38.23 -4.55 0.54
N GLU A 259 38.03 -3.44 1.25
CA GLU A 259 36.75 -3.04 1.82
C GLU A 259 36.21 -1.87 0.98
N THR A 260 35.03 -2.06 0.41
CA THR A 260 34.28 -1.02 -0.30
C THR A 260 33.07 -0.68 0.55
N THR A 261 32.97 0.57 1.01
CA THR A 261 31.85 1.06 1.81
C THR A 261 31.15 2.17 1.04
N THR A 262 29.84 2.03 0.85
CA THR A 262 28.98 3.08 0.32
C THR A 262 28.12 3.62 1.46
N SER A 263 28.30 4.90 1.76
CA SER A 263 27.61 5.61 2.82
C SER A 263 27.03 6.92 2.32
N ARG A 264 26.12 7.48 3.11
CA ARG A 264 25.65 8.85 2.93
C ARG A 264 25.87 9.61 4.22
N ASN A 265 26.45 10.81 4.13
CA ASN A 265 26.74 11.62 5.30
C ASN A 265 25.42 12.00 6.01
N PRO A 266 25.21 11.57 7.27
CA PRO A 266 23.98 11.83 8.00
C PRO A 266 23.80 13.30 8.39
N VAL A 267 24.86 14.13 8.33
CA VAL A 267 24.84 15.55 8.75
C VAL A 267 23.92 16.41 7.85
N PHE A 268 23.61 15.97 6.63
CA PHE A 268 22.72 16.70 5.71
C PHE A 268 21.22 16.35 5.83
N LEU A 269 20.82 15.58 6.85
CA LEU A 269 19.42 15.18 7.03
C LEU A 269 18.51 16.29 7.58
N GLU A 270 19.07 17.47 7.91
CA GLU A 270 18.30 18.64 8.36
C GLU A 270 17.74 19.48 7.21
N ASP A 271 18.02 19.13 5.94
CA ASP A 271 17.48 19.87 4.80
C ASP A 271 15.95 19.73 4.74
N GLU A 272 15.28 20.87 4.71
CA GLU A 272 13.84 20.98 4.53
C GLU A 272 13.50 21.14 3.04
N LEU A 273 12.55 20.33 2.55
CA LEU A 273 12.00 20.46 1.21
C LEU A 273 10.63 21.13 1.29
N SER A 274 10.51 22.33 0.76
CA SER A 274 9.22 23.01 0.60
C SER A 274 8.48 22.50 -0.65
N GLY A 275 7.17 22.32 -0.53
CA GLY A 275 6.29 21.86 -1.59
C GLY A 275 4.88 22.43 -1.44
N ILE A 276 4.03 22.15 -2.41
CA ILE A 276 2.63 22.55 -2.41
C ILE A 276 1.80 21.32 -2.75
N ASP A 277 0.95 20.89 -1.82
CA ASP A 277 -0.11 19.92 -2.09
C ASP A 277 -1.29 20.67 -2.71
N TYR A 278 -2.05 20.02 -3.58
CA TYR A 278 -3.19 20.66 -4.24
C TYR A 278 -4.49 20.04 -3.74
N GLU A 279 -5.39 20.87 -3.23
CA GLU A 279 -6.73 20.44 -2.83
C GLU A 279 -7.70 20.63 -4.01
N GLU A 280 -8.00 19.52 -4.67
CA GLU A 280 -8.79 19.48 -5.91
C GLU A 280 -10.18 20.08 -5.75
N LEU A 281 -10.80 19.96 -4.56
CA LEU A 281 -12.16 20.46 -4.32
C LEU A 281 -12.26 21.98 -4.40
N PHE A 282 -11.18 22.70 -4.08
CA PHE A 282 -11.20 24.16 -3.95
C PHE A 282 -10.18 24.88 -4.84
N ASP A 283 -9.39 24.13 -5.63
CA ASP A 283 -8.30 24.69 -6.46
C ASP A 283 -7.30 25.48 -5.61
N LEU A 284 -6.94 24.95 -4.44
CA LEU A 284 -6.06 25.62 -3.47
C LEU A 284 -4.73 24.90 -3.32
N GLY A 285 -3.64 25.65 -3.42
CA GLY A 285 -2.30 25.20 -3.06
C GLY A 285 -2.10 25.27 -1.54
N ILE A 286 -1.79 24.13 -0.92
CA ILE A 286 -1.50 23.98 0.49
C ILE A 286 0.02 23.82 0.63
N PRO A 287 0.75 24.87 1.05
CA PRO A 287 2.18 24.77 1.25
C PRO A 287 2.50 23.81 2.41
N PHE A 288 3.54 23.01 2.20
CA PHE A 288 4.07 22.11 3.21
C PHE A 288 5.60 22.15 3.18
N VAL A 289 6.19 21.74 4.29
CA VAL A 289 7.61 21.49 4.45
C VAL A 289 7.79 20.03 4.83
N GLU A 290 8.61 19.32 4.08
CA GLU A 290 9.02 17.96 4.42
C GLU A 290 10.44 17.93 4.98
N ARG A 291 10.63 17.18 6.05
CA ARG A 291 11.94 16.92 6.63
C ARG A 291 12.07 15.48 7.12
N ILE A 292 13.31 15.03 7.32
CA ILE A 292 13.59 13.73 7.93
C ILE A 292 13.91 13.96 9.40
N ALA A 293 13.10 13.40 10.30
CA ALA A 293 13.26 13.56 11.74
C ALA A 293 13.58 12.22 12.43
N THR A 294 14.36 12.29 13.51
CA THR A 294 14.63 11.15 14.42
C THR A 294 13.71 11.16 15.64
N THR A 295 13.07 12.29 15.93
CA THR A 295 12.09 12.47 17.00
C THR A 295 10.79 13.03 16.45
N ILE A 296 9.66 12.50 16.92
CA ILE A 296 8.33 13.02 16.60
C ILE A 296 7.97 14.07 17.65
N GLU A 297 7.83 15.33 17.24
CA GLU A 297 7.29 16.36 18.11
C GLU A 297 5.78 16.16 18.26
N SER A 298 5.34 15.89 19.49
CA SER A 298 3.92 15.76 19.83
C SER A 298 3.24 17.12 19.74
N GLY A 299 2.43 17.34 18.70
CA GLY A 299 1.57 18.54 18.58
C GLY A 299 1.43 19.11 17.17
N LEU A 300 2.20 18.63 16.21
CA LEU A 300 2.18 19.16 14.84
C LEU A 300 1.06 18.53 14.00
N SER A 301 0.42 19.36 13.18
CA SER A 301 -0.45 18.92 12.09
C SER A 301 0.44 18.42 10.96
N ALA A 302 1.05 17.26 11.17
CA ALA A 302 2.03 16.69 10.25
C ALA A 302 1.65 15.26 9.86
N ASP A 303 1.86 14.92 8.60
CA ASP A 303 1.79 13.54 8.13
C ASP A 303 3.15 12.89 8.38
N ILE A 304 3.13 11.76 9.10
CA ILE A 304 4.33 11.06 9.54
C ILE A 304 4.36 9.69 8.87
N ALA A 305 5.39 9.47 8.04
CA ALA A 305 5.65 8.17 7.43
C ALA A 305 6.94 7.55 8.01
N PRO A 306 6.90 6.34 8.58
CA PRO A 306 8.10 5.69 9.09
C PRO A 306 9.02 5.30 7.93
N LEU A 307 10.31 5.62 8.04
CA LEU A 307 11.33 5.23 7.07
C LEU A 307 12.15 4.01 7.55
N GLY A 308 12.16 3.71 8.85
CA GLY A 308 13.01 2.69 9.47
C GLY A 308 14.22 3.29 10.18
N ASP A 309 14.99 2.47 10.92
CA ASP A 309 16.16 2.90 11.71
C ASP A 309 15.86 4.08 12.68
N GLY A 310 14.63 4.18 13.18
CA GLY A 310 14.19 5.27 14.05
C GLY A 310 13.97 6.61 13.35
N LYS A 311 13.95 6.65 12.01
CA LYS A 311 13.71 7.85 11.20
C LYS A 311 12.28 7.90 10.67
N TYR A 312 11.79 9.12 10.54
CA TYR A 312 10.45 9.44 10.02
C TYR A 312 10.57 10.52 8.96
N LEU A 313 9.80 10.37 7.89
CA LEU A 313 9.48 11.47 6.99
C LEU A 313 8.33 12.25 7.62
N VAL A 314 8.59 13.49 7.98
CA VAL A 314 7.60 14.40 8.57
C VAL A 314 7.24 15.43 7.51
N ARG A 315 5.99 15.44 7.09
CA ARG A 315 5.40 16.48 6.25
C ARG A 315 4.61 17.43 7.14
N GLU A 316 5.16 18.60 7.40
CA GLU A 316 4.55 19.64 8.22
C GLU A 316 3.86 20.68 7.34
N TYR A 317 2.60 20.95 7.64
CA TYR A 317 1.81 21.95 6.94
C TYR A 317 1.99 23.32 7.60
N ASN A 318 2.49 24.31 6.84
CA ASN A 318 2.76 25.65 7.38
C ASN A 318 1.44 26.40 7.60
N LYS A 319 0.93 26.38 8.83
CA LYS A 319 -0.36 26.99 9.18
C LYS A 319 -0.43 28.48 8.88
N ASP A 320 0.67 29.20 9.05
CA ASP A 320 0.75 30.65 8.85
C ASP A 320 0.67 31.01 7.35
N GLU A 321 1.09 30.09 6.46
CA GLU A 321 0.95 30.27 5.00
C GLU A 321 -0.37 29.70 4.47
N ILE A 322 -0.93 28.69 5.12
CA ILE A 322 -2.23 28.10 4.76
C ILE A 322 -3.38 29.04 5.13
N GLU A 323 -3.28 29.73 6.26
CA GLU A 323 -4.33 30.61 6.78
C GLU A 323 -4.72 31.70 5.76
N PRO A 324 -3.81 32.51 5.18
CA PRO A 324 -4.16 33.47 4.14
C PRO A 324 -4.82 32.84 2.91
N SER A 325 -4.36 31.66 2.48
CA SER A 325 -4.93 30.96 1.32
C SER A 325 -6.37 30.49 1.58
N LEU A 326 -6.62 29.85 2.73
CA LEU A 326 -7.98 29.41 3.10
C LEU A 326 -8.89 30.59 3.45
N GLU A 327 -8.40 31.60 4.14
CA GLU A 327 -9.16 32.81 4.47
C GLU A 327 -9.39 33.73 3.26
N SER A 328 -8.65 33.58 2.17
CA SER A 328 -8.93 34.29 0.91
C SER A 328 -9.97 33.58 0.07
N PHE A 329 -10.14 32.26 0.23
CA PHE A 329 -11.18 31.51 -0.46
C PHE A 329 -12.58 32.01 -0.06
N TYR A 330 -13.36 32.38 -1.07
CA TYR A 330 -14.72 32.83 -0.92
C TYR A 330 -15.46 32.61 -2.23
N GLU A 331 -16.42 31.70 -2.20
CA GLU A 331 -17.31 31.45 -3.32
C GLU A 331 -18.72 31.92 -2.97
N LYS A 332 -19.37 32.58 -3.92
CA LYS A 332 -20.74 33.08 -3.79
C LYS A 332 -21.53 32.69 -5.02
N TYR A 333 -22.65 32.00 -4.83
CA TYR A 333 -23.55 31.64 -5.93
C TYR A 333 -25.03 31.78 -5.55
N PRO A 334 -25.87 32.18 -6.51
CA PRO A 334 -27.30 32.36 -6.28
C PRO A 334 -27.98 31.00 -6.10
N THR A 335 -28.90 30.94 -5.16
CA THR A 335 -29.70 29.77 -4.80
C THR A 335 -31.14 30.20 -4.56
N ARG A 336 -32.02 29.22 -4.30
CA ARG A 336 -33.41 29.45 -3.93
C ARG A 336 -33.73 28.68 -2.66
N THR A 337 -34.44 29.32 -1.74
CA THR A 337 -34.92 28.67 -0.51
C THR A 337 -36.38 29.01 -0.24
N ASN A 338 -37.02 28.19 0.58
CA ASN A 338 -38.34 28.46 1.12
C ASN A 338 -38.18 28.91 2.56
N LEU A 339 -38.77 30.05 2.91
CA LEU A 339 -38.90 30.50 4.29
C LEU A 339 -40.34 30.31 4.76
N ASN A 340 -40.49 29.68 5.93
CA ASN A 340 -41.78 29.62 6.59
C ASN A 340 -42.04 30.94 7.30
N LEU A 341 -42.68 31.87 6.59
CA LEU A 341 -43.03 33.19 7.12
C LEU A 341 -44.40 33.15 7.78
N PRO A 342 -44.54 33.72 9.00
CA PRO A 342 -45.84 33.83 9.63
C PRO A 342 -46.72 34.88 8.94
N THR A 343 -48.03 34.73 9.06
CA THR A 343 -48.99 35.78 8.71
C THR A 343 -48.79 37.01 9.59
N ILE A 344 -48.89 38.20 9.03
CA ILE A 344 -48.84 39.48 9.77
C ILE A 344 -50.25 39.98 9.99
N LEU A 345 -50.63 40.22 11.24
CA LEU A 345 -51.87 40.94 11.55
C LEU A 345 -51.62 42.45 11.40
N LYS A 346 -52.32 43.08 10.45
CA LYS A 346 -52.15 44.52 10.14
C LYS A 346 -53.09 45.39 10.92
N SER A 347 -54.35 44.99 11.04
CA SER A 347 -55.36 45.76 11.74
C SER A 347 -56.51 44.87 12.20
N ILE A 348 -57.15 45.30 13.29
CA ILE A 348 -58.45 44.83 13.72
C ILE A 348 -59.32 46.08 13.88
N GLU A 349 -60.44 46.12 13.16
CA GLU A 349 -61.45 47.15 13.30
C GLU A 349 -62.76 46.51 13.79
N ILE A 350 -63.46 47.18 14.72
CA ILE A 350 -64.76 46.73 15.22
C ILE A 350 -65.85 47.57 14.55
N GLY A 351 -66.61 46.94 13.66
CA GLY A 351 -67.89 47.44 13.16
C GLY A 351 -69.05 47.03 14.08
N TRP A 352 -70.23 47.60 13.83
CA TRP A 352 -71.44 47.35 14.62
C TRP A 352 -72.63 47.15 13.69
N ASP A 353 -73.26 45.97 13.78
CA ASP A 353 -74.54 45.70 13.16
C ASP A 353 -75.64 46.09 14.15
N LYS A 354 -76.36 47.15 13.80
CA LYS A 354 -77.40 47.77 14.63
C LYS A 354 -78.75 47.60 13.96
N SER A 355 -79.76 47.23 14.73
CA SER A 355 -81.15 47.27 14.29
C SER A 355 -82.04 47.82 15.37
N GLU A 356 -82.91 48.73 15.01
CA GLU A 356 -84.01 49.22 15.84
C GLU A 356 -85.32 48.86 15.14
N THR A 357 -86.28 48.33 15.88
CA THR A 357 -87.64 48.09 15.40
C THR A 357 -88.61 48.53 16.47
N THR A 358 -89.47 49.49 16.12
CA THR A 358 -90.62 49.84 16.94
C THR A 358 -91.84 49.15 16.33
N GLY A 359 -92.60 48.44 17.17
CA GLY A 359 -93.83 47.78 16.79
C GLY A 359 -94.92 48.77 16.45
N GLU A 360 -95.89 48.31 15.67
CA GLU A 360 -97.13 49.05 15.48
C GLU A 360 -98.01 48.83 16.72
N GLN A 361 -98.64 49.91 17.20
CA GLN A 361 -99.55 49.81 18.32
C GLN A 361 -100.79 49.01 17.92
N ILE A 362 -101.06 47.92 18.63
CA ILE A 362 -102.27 47.12 18.46
C ILE A 362 -103.25 47.56 19.54
N ASN A 363 -104.37 48.14 19.12
CA ASN A 363 -105.48 48.46 20.01
C ASN A 363 -106.61 47.45 19.81
N ASP A 364 -107.03 46.81 20.88
CA ASP A 364 -108.20 45.94 20.91
C ASP A 364 -109.20 46.49 21.93
N SER A 365 -110.33 46.98 21.42
CA SER A 365 -111.41 47.53 22.23
C SER A 365 -112.55 46.51 22.32
N SER A 366 -112.94 46.15 23.54
CA SER A 366 -114.03 45.23 23.82
C SER A 366 -115.17 45.91 24.57
N TYR A 367 -116.40 45.58 24.19
CA TYR A 367 -117.62 46.11 24.79
C TYR A 367 -118.50 44.94 25.22
N SER A 368 -118.83 44.84 26.50
CA SER A 368 -119.82 43.86 26.97
C SER A 368 -120.80 44.51 27.93
N GLY A 369 -122.09 44.16 27.81
CA GLY A 369 -123.15 44.78 28.60
C GLY A 369 -124.14 43.76 29.14
N ALA A 370 -124.68 44.06 30.31
CA ALA A 370 -125.83 43.40 30.91
C ALA A 370 -126.90 44.44 31.24
N PHE A 371 -128.12 44.00 31.56
CA PHE A 371 -129.17 44.92 32.00
C PHE A 371 -128.67 45.73 33.22
N ASN A 372 -128.61 47.06 33.10
CA ASN A 372 -128.08 48.04 34.07
C ASN A 372 -126.56 48.18 34.22
N SER A 373 -125.72 47.57 33.36
CA SER A 373 -124.26 47.83 33.38
C SER A 373 -123.58 47.66 32.02
N ILE A 374 -122.68 48.58 31.66
CA ILE A 374 -121.79 48.46 30.49
C ILE A 374 -120.36 48.35 30.99
N THR A 375 -119.63 47.33 30.55
CA THR A 375 -118.18 47.19 30.76
C THR A 375 -117.46 47.51 29.46
N LEU A 376 -116.59 48.50 29.52
CA LEU A 376 -115.71 48.94 28.44
C LEU A 376 -114.30 48.48 28.75
N GLY A 377 -113.70 47.72 27.83
CA GLY A 377 -112.31 47.33 27.88
C GLY A 377 -111.57 47.92 26.69
N ASP A 378 -110.40 48.48 26.91
CA ASP A 378 -109.50 48.86 25.82
C ASP A 378 -108.08 48.42 26.19
N ASN A 379 -107.40 47.76 25.26
CA ASN A 379 -106.06 47.23 25.45
C ASN A 379 -105.17 47.75 24.33
N GLY A 380 -104.11 48.46 24.71
CA GLY A 380 -103.06 48.90 23.81
C GLY A 380 -101.80 48.08 24.07
N GLN A 381 -101.27 47.45 23.03
CA GLN A 381 -99.99 46.74 23.09
C GLN A 381 -99.02 47.36 22.08
N ASN A 382 -97.77 47.56 22.50
CA ASN A 382 -96.71 47.95 21.59
C ASN A 382 -95.38 47.31 22.02
N SER A 383 -94.53 46.96 21.06
CA SER A 383 -93.21 46.41 21.31
C SER A 383 -92.12 47.33 20.79
N ALA A 384 -90.94 47.28 21.37
CA ALA A 384 -89.73 47.84 20.79
C ALA A 384 -88.61 46.82 20.91
N GLU A 385 -87.76 46.74 19.89
CA GLU A 385 -86.65 45.81 19.82
C GLU A 385 -85.40 46.57 19.36
N ILE A 386 -84.30 46.38 20.07
CA ILE A 386 -82.97 46.81 19.67
C ILE A 386 -82.05 45.60 19.59
N SER A 387 -81.16 45.59 18.60
CA SER A 387 -80.05 44.65 18.53
C SER A 387 -78.77 45.41 18.24
N VAL A 388 -77.73 45.14 19.03
CA VAL A 388 -76.37 45.66 18.82
C VAL A 388 -75.42 44.46 18.82
N THR A 389 -74.88 44.14 17.66
CA THR A 389 -73.95 43.01 17.48
C THR A 389 -72.61 43.52 16.96
N PRO A 390 -71.49 43.27 17.63
CA PRO A 390 -70.17 43.65 17.13
C PRO A 390 -69.78 42.80 15.92
N LYS A 391 -69.09 43.41 14.96
CA LYS A 391 -68.57 42.78 13.75
C LYS A 391 -67.07 43.05 13.65
N PHE A 392 -66.26 42.00 13.61
CA PHE A 392 -64.82 42.15 13.51
C PHE A 392 -64.35 42.15 12.05
N ASN A 393 -63.63 43.19 11.64
CA ASN A 393 -62.94 43.24 10.36
C ASN A 393 -61.43 43.07 10.64
N VAL A 394 -60.89 41.90 10.32
CA VAL A 394 -59.47 41.56 10.53
C VAL A 394 -58.75 41.62 9.20
N GLN A 395 -57.63 42.37 9.14
CA GLN A 395 -56.75 42.39 7.99
C GLN A 395 -55.46 41.61 8.29
N LEU A 396 -55.26 40.55 7.52
CA LEU A 396 -54.06 39.71 7.56
C LEU A 396 -53.26 39.92 6.28
N GLU A 397 -51.93 40.00 6.39
CA GLU A 397 -51.00 39.97 5.26
C GLU A 397 -50.25 38.65 5.28
N GLU A 398 -50.31 37.90 4.18
CA GLU A 398 -49.49 36.72 3.95
C GLU A 398 -48.35 37.09 3.00
N ILE A 399 -47.11 36.96 3.46
CA ILE A 399 -45.94 37.13 2.61
C ILE A 399 -45.62 35.79 1.96
N ASN A 400 -45.47 35.77 0.64
CA ASN A 400 -45.04 34.56 -0.06
C ASN A 400 -43.57 34.25 0.29
N GLY A 401 -43.37 33.29 1.19
CA GLY A 401 -42.04 32.80 1.56
C GLY A 401 -41.48 31.72 0.63
N THR A 402 -42.16 31.40 -0.48
CA THR A 402 -41.74 30.32 -1.38
C THR A 402 -40.78 30.83 -2.46
N ASN A 403 -39.78 30.01 -2.77
CA ASN A 403 -38.89 30.17 -3.92
C ASN A 403 -38.14 31.51 -3.96
N LEU A 404 -37.69 31.96 -2.79
CA LEU A 404 -37.00 33.24 -2.60
C LEU A 404 -35.56 33.15 -3.11
N PHE A 405 -35.08 34.22 -3.75
CA PHE A 405 -33.68 34.32 -4.15
C PHE A 405 -32.80 34.51 -2.93
N THR A 406 -31.81 33.63 -2.80
CA THR A 406 -30.82 33.64 -1.73
C THR A 406 -29.42 33.51 -2.29
N ASP A 407 -28.43 33.95 -1.54
CA ASP A 407 -27.03 33.72 -1.87
C ASP A 407 -26.47 32.65 -0.94
N THR A 408 -25.85 31.62 -1.51
CA THR A 408 -25.04 30.68 -0.73
C THR A 408 -23.59 31.11 -0.80
N HIS A 409 -22.97 31.23 0.37
CA HIS A 409 -21.60 31.62 0.58
C HIS A 409 -20.83 30.39 1.07
N LEU A 410 -19.68 30.13 0.46
CA LEU A 410 -18.77 29.05 0.86
C LEU A 410 -17.40 29.64 1.15
N PHE A 411 -16.90 29.47 2.37
CA PHE A 411 -15.61 30.01 2.80
C PHE A 411 -15.08 29.26 4.01
N PHE A 412 -13.80 29.49 4.34
CA PHE A 412 -13.19 28.91 5.53
C PHE A 412 -13.12 29.93 6.68
N LEU A 413 -13.27 29.44 7.91
CA LEU A 413 -12.99 30.20 9.12
C LEU A 413 -12.10 29.39 10.06
N ARG A 414 -11.14 30.06 10.70
CA ARG A 414 -10.34 29.48 11.77
C ARG A 414 -11.16 29.36 13.06
N GLY A 415 -11.07 28.20 13.71
CA GLY A 415 -11.73 27.94 14.99
C GLY A 415 -11.28 28.91 16.11
N PRO A 416 -12.16 29.24 17.07
CA PRO A 416 -13.58 28.89 17.13
C PRO A 416 -14.41 29.72 16.13
N VAL A 417 -15.38 29.05 15.48
CA VAL A 417 -16.36 29.69 14.59
C VAL A 417 -17.51 30.23 15.42
N THR A 418 -17.85 31.50 15.22
CA THR A 418 -18.96 32.21 15.89
C THR A 418 -19.90 32.79 14.85
N ILE A 419 -21.14 33.07 15.23
CA ILE A 419 -22.14 33.63 14.31
C ILE A 419 -21.67 34.99 13.79
N GLU A 420 -21.05 35.81 14.64
CA GLU A 420 -20.52 37.12 14.30
C GLU A 420 -19.47 37.03 13.17
N LYS A 421 -18.54 36.07 13.24
CA LYS A 421 -17.56 35.85 12.16
C LYS A 421 -18.23 35.44 10.85
N ILE A 422 -19.31 34.65 10.90
CA ILE A 422 -20.08 34.25 9.71
C ILE A 422 -20.80 35.47 9.12
N LEU A 423 -21.45 36.27 9.96
CA LEU A 423 -22.16 37.49 9.54
C LEU A 423 -21.20 38.48 8.87
N ASP A 424 -20.06 38.76 9.51
CA ASP A 424 -19.02 39.66 8.99
C ASP A 424 -18.51 39.17 7.63
N ARG A 425 -18.26 37.86 7.51
CA ARG A 425 -17.71 37.27 6.28
C ARG A 425 -18.71 37.25 5.12
N CYS A 426 -20.00 37.07 5.41
CA CYS A 426 -21.07 37.12 4.40
C CYS A 426 -21.55 38.54 4.08
N GLY A 427 -21.16 39.55 4.88
CA GLY A 427 -21.74 40.89 4.82
C GLY A 427 -23.21 40.94 5.25
N ALA A 428 -23.65 39.99 6.09
CA ALA A 428 -25.00 39.95 6.63
C ALA A 428 -25.11 40.82 7.88
N PHE A 429 -26.22 41.56 7.99
CA PHE A 429 -26.46 42.46 9.11
C PHE A 429 -26.75 41.70 10.42
N ALA A 430 -27.55 40.64 10.34
CA ALA A 430 -27.95 39.82 11.48
C ALA A 430 -28.43 38.43 11.02
N SER A 431 -28.62 37.51 11.97
CA SER A 431 -29.36 36.28 11.71
C SER A 431 -30.84 36.57 11.45
N TRP A 432 -31.46 35.76 10.60
CA TRP A 432 -32.89 35.82 10.32
C TRP A 432 -33.67 35.65 11.64
N PRO A 433 -34.59 36.56 11.97
CA PRO A 433 -35.23 36.54 13.28
C PRO A 433 -36.17 35.35 13.43
N ILE A 434 -36.23 34.79 14.63
CA ILE A 434 -37.18 33.73 14.98
C ILE A 434 -38.50 34.40 15.39
N PHE A 435 -39.55 34.18 14.60
CA PHE A 435 -40.87 34.75 14.84
C PHE A 435 -41.67 33.96 15.88
N LYS A 436 -41.99 34.61 17.01
CA LYS A 436 -42.91 34.06 18.02
C LYS A 436 -44.34 34.49 17.70
N THR A 437 -45.05 33.68 16.92
CA THR A 437 -46.46 33.90 16.58
C THR A 437 -47.36 33.70 17.81
N LYS A 438 -48.50 34.39 17.81
CA LYS A 438 -49.56 34.20 18.81
C LYS A 438 -50.91 34.07 18.09
N SER A 439 -51.75 33.17 18.60
CA SER A 439 -53.16 33.10 18.22
C SER A 439 -54.00 33.86 19.25
N TYR A 440 -55.13 34.39 18.79
CA TYR A 440 -56.04 35.14 19.64
C TYR A 440 -57.47 34.64 19.48
N LEU A 441 -58.15 34.46 20.60
CA LEU A 441 -59.56 34.13 20.66
C LEU A 441 -60.28 35.26 21.38
N PHE A 442 -61.04 36.06 20.64
CA PHE A 442 -61.87 37.11 21.19
C PHE A 442 -63.31 36.64 21.26
N THR A 443 -63.93 36.84 22.41
CA THR A 443 -65.37 36.63 22.59
C THR A 443 -65.99 37.96 22.98
N SER A 444 -66.93 38.42 22.18
CA SER A 444 -67.75 39.59 22.49
C SER A 444 -69.21 39.22 22.53
N ASN A 445 -69.96 39.95 23.34
CA ASN A 445 -71.38 39.69 23.55
C ASN A 445 -72.19 40.77 22.82
N GLY A 446 -72.78 40.43 21.69
CA GLY A 446 -73.90 41.19 21.15
C GLY A 446 -75.11 41.05 22.06
N ALA A 447 -76.01 42.04 22.03
CA ALA A 447 -77.21 42.01 22.84
C ALA A 447 -78.41 42.45 22.02
N LYS A 448 -79.50 41.72 22.20
CA LYS A 448 -80.82 41.99 21.64
C LYS A 448 -81.80 42.18 22.79
N VAL A 449 -82.37 43.36 22.92
CA VAL A 449 -83.37 43.67 23.96
C VAL A 449 -84.70 43.93 23.28
N SER A 450 -85.74 43.25 23.75
CA SER A 450 -87.11 43.60 23.40
C SER A 450 -87.89 44.00 24.65
N ALA A 451 -88.74 45.01 24.51
CA ALA A 451 -89.73 45.37 25.50
C ALA A 451 -91.11 45.30 24.87
N LEU A 452 -92.06 44.79 25.63
CA LEU A 452 -93.48 44.85 25.34
C LEU A 452 -94.14 45.71 26.42
N VAL A 453 -94.92 46.68 25.99
CA VAL A 453 -95.75 47.52 26.84
C VAL A 453 -97.19 47.13 26.60
N ASP A 454 -97.83 46.63 27.65
CA ASP A 454 -99.24 46.31 27.66
C ASP A 454 -99.96 47.28 28.60
N ALA A 455 -100.88 48.04 28.02
CA ALA A 455 -101.72 48.97 28.76
C ALA A 455 -103.16 48.52 28.59
N SER A 456 -103.80 48.11 29.68
CA SER A 456 -105.22 47.75 29.67
C SER A 456 -106.00 48.63 30.61
N TYR A 457 -107.18 49.02 30.15
CA TYR A 457 -108.13 49.79 30.91
C TYR A 457 -109.48 49.08 30.89
N SER A 458 -110.10 48.96 32.06
CA SER A 458 -111.48 48.47 32.18
C SER A 458 -112.30 49.43 33.02
N MET A 459 -113.47 49.81 32.50
CA MET A 459 -114.44 50.61 33.25
C MET A 459 -115.80 49.97 33.18
N ARG A 460 -116.45 49.91 34.33
CA ARG A 460 -117.84 49.52 34.46
C ARG A 460 -118.68 50.75 34.76
N ILE A 461 -119.69 51.00 33.94
CA ILE A 461 -120.70 52.03 34.15
C ILE A 461 -121.99 51.29 34.56
N ASP A 462 -122.37 51.39 35.82
CA ASP A 462 -123.67 50.90 36.29
C ASP A 462 -124.75 52.01 36.11
N ALA A 463 -126.03 51.63 36.12
CA ALA A 463 -127.16 52.55 35.90
C ALA A 463 -127.33 53.68 36.94
N ASN A 464 -126.44 53.77 37.94
CA ASN A 464 -126.31 54.92 38.83
C ASN A 464 -125.11 55.79 38.37
N PRO A 465 -125.28 57.11 38.17
CA PRO A 465 -124.35 57.96 37.42
C PRO A 465 -122.96 58.19 38.05
N SER A 466 -122.61 57.49 39.13
CA SER A 466 -121.26 57.45 39.69
C SER A 466 -120.48 56.26 39.12
N GLY A 467 -120.08 56.33 37.85
CA GLY A 467 -119.20 55.33 37.24
C GLY A 467 -117.92 55.19 38.08
N THR A 468 -117.63 53.98 38.54
CA THR A 468 -116.41 53.71 39.33
C THR A 468 -115.38 53.06 38.43
N ILE A 469 -114.29 53.77 38.15
CA ILE A 469 -113.15 53.20 37.42
C ILE A 469 -112.58 52.08 38.27
N THR A 470 -112.58 50.85 37.75
CA THR A 470 -112.34 49.68 38.60
C THR A 470 -110.92 49.18 38.51
N ASN A 471 -110.23 49.21 37.35
CA ASN A 471 -108.82 48.79 37.26
C ASN A 471 -108.07 49.43 36.08
N THR A 472 -106.90 49.98 36.35
CA THR A 472 -105.87 50.31 35.33
C THR A 472 -104.70 49.34 35.54
N ASN A 473 -104.52 48.39 34.63
CA ASN A 473 -103.41 47.44 34.71
C ASN A 473 -102.34 47.85 33.70
N LYS A 474 -101.12 48.02 34.23
CA LYS A 474 -99.92 48.33 33.44
C LYS A 474 -98.98 47.15 33.57
N GLN A 475 -98.66 46.51 32.45
CA GLN A 475 -97.68 45.44 32.43
C GLN A 475 -96.53 45.82 31.48
N PHE A 476 -95.32 45.65 31.98
CA PHE A 476 -94.10 45.82 31.22
C PHE A 476 -93.39 44.48 31.25
N SER A 477 -93.11 43.90 30.08
CA SER A 477 -92.21 42.77 29.98
C SER A 477 -90.99 43.18 29.16
N GLN A 478 -89.82 42.75 29.61
CA GLN A 478 -88.55 42.98 28.93
C GLN A 478 -87.85 41.64 28.82
N SER A 479 -87.39 41.31 27.62
CA SER A 479 -86.54 40.15 27.38
C SER A 479 -85.21 40.60 26.81
N ARG A 480 -84.14 39.93 27.21
CA ARG A 480 -82.77 40.19 26.76
C ARG A 480 -82.17 38.89 26.27
N SER A 481 -81.76 38.86 25.01
CA SER A 481 -81.00 37.77 24.41
C SER A 481 -79.57 38.23 24.17
N ILE A 482 -78.60 37.37 24.51
CA ILE A 482 -77.18 37.63 24.30
C ILE A 482 -76.71 36.76 23.12
N THR A 483 -76.03 37.37 22.16
CA THR A 483 -75.43 36.68 21.03
C THR A 483 -73.92 36.73 21.17
N ASN A 484 -73.28 35.58 21.38
CA ASN A 484 -71.81 35.52 21.46
C ASN A 484 -71.22 35.57 20.04
N VAL A 485 -70.36 36.55 19.79
CA VAL A 485 -69.56 36.64 18.58
C VAL A 485 -68.13 36.23 18.95
N VAL A 486 -67.65 35.18 18.30
CA VAL A 486 -66.31 34.64 18.54
C VAL A 486 -65.44 34.90 17.32
N LEU A 487 -64.33 35.61 17.52
CA LEU A 487 -63.29 35.81 16.52
C LEU A 487 -62.07 34.96 16.88
N ASN A 488 -61.67 34.07 15.98
CA ASN A 488 -60.45 33.29 16.09
C ASN A 488 -59.43 33.82 15.07
N ILE A 489 -58.33 34.41 15.54
CA ILE A 489 -57.22 34.85 14.71
C ILE A 489 -56.15 33.75 14.73
N PRO A 490 -55.73 33.23 13.56
CA PRO A 490 -54.69 32.22 13.48
C PRO A 490 -53.34 32.76 14.00
N PRO A 491 -52.35 31.89 14.27
CA PRO A 491 -51.03 32.33 14.70
C PRO A 491 -50.42 33.38 13.76
N CYS A 492 -50.23 34.59 14.26
CA CYS A 492 -49.69 35.71 13.49
C CYS A 492 -48.64 36.49 14.31
N ILE A 493 -47.85 37.31 13.62
CA ILE A 493 -47.05 38.36 14.25
C ILE A 493 -47.71 39.72 14.06
N HIS A 494 -47.44 40.66 14.96
CA HIS A 494 -47.88 42.03 14.82
C HIS A 494 -47.08 42.98 15.71
N GLY A 495 -47.03 44.24 15.27
CA GLY A 495 -46.57 45.36 16.07
C GLY A 495 -47.52 45.71 17.21
N ASN A 496 -47.30 46.88 17.81
CA ASN A 496 -48.25 47.46 18.73
C ASN A 496 -49.50 47.90 17.94
N LEU A 497 -50.54 47.07 17.96
CA LEU A 497 -51.80 47.34 17.28
C LEU A 497 -52.79 47.95 18.25
N VAL A 498 -53.25 49.16 17.94
CA VAL A 498 -54.42 49.73 18.60
C VAL A 498 -55.64 49.30 17.80
N CYS A 499 -56.49 48.46 18.38
CA CYS A 499 -57.74 48.12 17.75
C CYS A 499 -58.61 49.39 17.67
N LYS A 500 -58.96 49.76 16.44
CA LYS A 500 -59.81 50.92 16.19
C LYS A 500 -61.19 50.62 16.77
N ASP A 501 -61.67 51.54 17.60
CA ASP A 501 -62.95 51.46 18.31
C ASP A 501 -63.04 50.42 19.45
N ALA A 502 -61.91 49.85 19.92
CA ALA A 502 -61.90 48.90 21.05
C ALA A 502 -62.29 49.49 22.42
N ASN A 503 -62.38 50.81 22.55
CA ASN A 503 -62.92 51.45 23.76
C ASN A 503 -64.27 52.13 23.52
N ASN A 504 -64.81 52.00 22.30
CA ASN A 504 -66.08 52.61 21.97
C ASN A 504 -67.20 51.66 22.40
N SER A 505 -67.82 51.98 23.53
CA SER A 505 -69.11 51.42 23.87
C SER A 505 -70.13 51.89 22.85
N ASN A 506 -70.86 50.98 22.22
CA ASN A 506 -71.95 51.36 21.34
C ASN A 506 -73.27 51.11 22.03
N SER A 507 -74.12 52.14 22.05
CA SER A 507 -75.42 52.10 22.72
C SER A 507 -76.53 52.37 21.72
N GLU A 508 -77.59 51.57 21.76
CA GLU A 508 -78.84 51.84 21.05
C GLU A 508 -79.98 51.98 22.06
N THR A 509 -80.98 52.80 21.71
CA THR A 509 -82.16 53.04 22.55
C THR A 509 -83.42 53.00 21.69
N ALA A 510 -84.43 52.25 22.13
CA ALA A 510 -85.76 52.29 21.50
C ALA A 510 -86.84 52.48 22.57
N THR A 511 -87.98 53.05 22.18
CA THR A 511 -89.09 53.31 23.09
C THR A 511 -90.38 52.70 22.57
N ALA A 512 -90.92 51.72 23.29
CA ALA A 512 -92.26 51.20 23.06
C ALA A 512 -93.27 52.14 23.72
N THR A 513 -94.28 52.56 22.97
CA THR A 513 -95.36 53.44 23.46
C THR A 513 -96.70 52.76 23.27
N ALA A 514 -97.39 52.43 24.35
CA ALA A 514 -98.77 51.97 24.30
C ALA A 514 -99.69 53.06 24.86
N SER A 515 -100.76 53.35 24.14
CA SER A 515 -101.79 54.29 24.59
C SER A 515 -103.15 53.59 24.53
N VAL A 516 -104.06 54.00 25.39
CA VAL A 516 -105.40 53.42 25.46
C VAL A 516 -106.36 54.58 25.34
N PHE A 517 -107.24 54.56 24.36
CA PHE A 517 -108.11 55.68 24.03
C PHE A 517 -109.56 55.24 24.13
N LEU A 518 -110.17 55.45 25.28
CA LEU A 518 -111.61 55.40 25.38
C LEU A 518 -112.21 56.71 24.87
N ASN A 519 -112.84 56.64 23.70
CA ASN A 519 -113.59 57.76 23.16
C ASN A 519 -114.96 57.89 23.85
N ILE A 520 -114.94 58.29 25.12
CA ILE A 520 -116.15 58.58 25.90
C ILE A 520 -116.13 60.08 26.20
N PRO A 521 -117.19 60.84 25.89
CA PRO A 521 -117.21 62.31 25.97
C PRO A 521 -116.89 62.96 27.32
N TYR A 522 -116.66 62.18 28.38
CA TYR A 522 -116.62 62.66 29.77
C TYR A 522 -115.41 62.18 30.59
N ILE A 523 -114.50 61.39 30.00
CA ILE A 523 -113.32 60.84 30.69
C ILE A 523 -112.07 61.26 29.92
N GLY A 524 -111.16 61.95 30.59
CA GLY A 524 -109.91 62.42 29.99
C GLY A 524 -109.07 61.26 29.44
N SER A 525 -108.35 61.52 28.35
CA SER A 525 -107.38 60.57 27.79
C SER A 525 -106.34 60.17 28.84
N LEU A 526 -106.10 58.87 29.00
CA LEU A 526 -104.94 58.39 29.76
C LEU A 526 -103.71 58.60 28.89
N GLY A 527 -102.74 59.36 29.40
CA GLY A 527 -101.51 59.66 28.67
C GLY A 527 -100.75 58.40 28.24
N PRO A 528 -99.91 58.50 27.20
CA PRO A 528 -99.16 57.37 26.69
C PRO A 528 -98.28 56.73 27.77
N TYR A 529 -98.21 55.40 27.77
CA TYR A 529 -97.28 54.64 28.58
C TYR A 529 -96.05 54.29 27.74
N ASN A 530 -94.92 54.87 28.14
CA ASN A 530 -93.65 54.70 27.44
C ASN A 530 -92.73 53.79 28.25
N LYS A 531 -92.11 52.82 27.58
CA LYS A 531 -90.97 52.08 28.10
C LYS A 531 -89.80 52.24 27.14
N THR A 532 -88.79 52.97 27.58
CA THR A 532 -87.50 53.04 26.88
C THR A 532 -86.63 51.87 27.32
N ILE A 533 -86.07 51.17 26.35
CA ILE A 533 -85.01 50.19 26.52
C ILE A 533 -83.72 50.76 25.94
N SER A 534 -82.61 50.49 26.61
CA SER A 534 -81.28 50.83 26.15
C SER A 534 -80.36 49.64 26.38
N GLU A 535 -79.40 49.45 25.48
CA GLU A 535 -78.40 48.41 25.60
C GLU A 535 -77.05 48.94 25.13
N THR A 536 -76.01 48.64 25.89
CA THR A 536 -74.64 49.08 25.61
C THR A 536 -73.75 47.85 25.54
N VAL A 537 -73.10 47.67 24.40
CA VAL A 537 -72.12 46.61 24.20
C VAL A 537 -70.72 47.21 24.21
N THR A 538 -69.83 46.58 24.97
CA THR A 538 -68.40 46.92 25.03
C THR A 538 -67.58 45.73 24.54
N VAL A 539 -66.53 46.01 23.77
CA VAL A 539 -65.61 44.99 23.26
C VAL A 539 -64.20 45.39 23.69
N ASP A 540 -63.60 44.68 24.64
CA ASP A 540 -62.21 44.94 25.04
C ASP A 540 -61.26 43.99 24.29
N ILE A 541 -60.31 44.58 23.56
CA ILE A 541 -59.27 43.86 22.82
C ILE A 541 -57.92 44.37 23.29
N GLN A 542 -57.16 43.47 23.93
CA GLN A 542 -55.77 43.72 24.31
C GLN A 542 -54.85 42.82 23.49
N LEU A 543 -53.98 43.44 22.68
CA LEU A 543 -53.00 42.75 21.84
C LEU A 543 -51.59 43.11 22.28
N ASN A 544 -50.90 42.18 22.93
CA ASN A 544 -49.49 42.35 23.27
C ASN A 544 -48.64 42.07 22.04
N GLN A 545 -47.92 43.10 21.56
CA GLN A 545 -46.96 43.03 20.45
C GLN A 545 -46.12 41.73 20.49
N THR A 546 -45.89 41.14 19.31
CA THR A 546 -45.00 39.98 19.16
C THR A 546 -43.54 40.42 19.04
N SER A 547 -42.62 39.48 19.25
CA SER A 547 -41.18 39.71 19.10
C SER A 547 -40.62 38.73 18.06
N PRO A 548 -40.07 39.23 16.94
CA PRO A 548 -40.18 40.61 16.44
C PRO A 548 -41.63 41.00 16.03
N PRO A 549 -41.92 42.31 15.87
CA PRO A 549 -43.25 42.80 15.50
C PRO A 549 -43.61 42.66 14.02
N ASP A 550 -42.61 42.61 13.14
CA ASP A 550 -42.80 42.58 11.69
C ASP A 550 -41.67 41.78 11.03
N ILE A 551 -41.90 41.37 9.79
CA ILE A 551 -40.89 40.73 8.94
C ILE A 551 -39.95 41.82 8.41
N PRO A 552 -38.62 41.68 8.52
CA PRO A 552 -37.68 42.62 7.93
C PRO A 552 -37.96 42.83 6.43
N ARG A 553 -37.90 44.08 5.96
CA ARG A 553 -38.11 44.47 4.54
C ARG A 553 -36.85 45.04 3.88
N SER A 554 -35.72 45.02 4.57
CA SER A 554 -34.45 45.58 4.08
C SER A 554 -33.25 44.95 4.79
N GLY A 555 -32.14 44.80 4.06
CA GLY A 555 -30.87 44.31 4.59
C GLY A 555 -30.67 42.82 4.34
N ILE A 556 -29.41 42.39 4.40
CA ILE A 556 -29.01 40.99 4.19
C ILE A 556 -29.02 40.26 5.53
N TYR A 557 -29.69 39.12 5.59
CA TYR A 557 -29.80 38.30 6.80
C TYR A 557 -29.29 36.89 6.55
N LEU A 558 -28.63 36.32 7.56
CA LEU A 558 -28.23 34.91 7.56
C LEU A 558 -29.41 34.02 7.95
N ILE A 559 -29.90 33.19 7.03
CA ILE A 559 -31.01 32.27 7.28
C ILE A 559 -30.50 30.97 7.93
N ASP A 560 -29.44 30.41 7.34
CA ASP A 560 -28.93 29.10 7.71
C ASP A 560 -27.41 29.09 7.56
N SER A 561 -26.74 28.27 8.36
CA SER A 561 -25.31 28.07 8.28
C SER A 561 -24.95 26.65 8.68
N THR A 562 -24.23 25.95 7.81
CA THR A 562 -23.60 24.66 8.09
C THR A 562 -22.11 24.85 8.30
N ILE A 563 -21.56 24.21 9.34
CA ILE A 563 -20.15 24.32 9.71
C ILE A 563 -19.58 22.91 9.74
N ASP A 564 -18.73 22.60 8.77
CA ASP A 564 -18.08 21.29 8.64
C ASP A 564 -16.61 21.40 9.07
N PRO A 565 -16.13 20.53 9.99
CA PRO A 565 -14.71 20.50 10.34
C PRO A 565 -13.85 20.27 9.10
N TYR A 566 -12.81 21.08 8.95
CA TYR A 566 -11.83 20.98 7.89
C TYR A 566 -10.44 20.71 8.47
N LYS A 567 -9.46 20.47 7.59
CA LYS A 567 -8.07 20.23 7.97
C LYS A 567 -7.47 21.47 8.67
N TYR A 568 -6.38 21.25 9.42
CA TYR A 568 -5.55 22.31 10.02
C TYR A 568 -6.25 23.24 11.03
N GLY A 569 -7.41 22.84 11.57
CA GLY A 569 -8.17 23.65 12.55
C GLY A 569 -9.08 24.70 11.92
N PHE A 570 -9.29 24.63 10.61
CA PHE A 570 -10.29 25.40 9.89
C PHE A 570 -11.63 24.68 9.85
N PHE A 571 -12.67 25.43 9.54
CA PHE A 571 -14.01 24.91 9.29
C PHE A 571 -14.48 25.45 7.94
N LEU A 572 -15.03 24.56 7.12
CA LEU A 572 -15.74 24.94 5.91
C LEU A 572 -17.13 25.43 6.33
N VAL A 573 -17.43 26.69 6.05
CA VAL A 573 -18.71 27.31 6.35
C VAL A 573 -19.49 27.46 5.08
N ARG A 574 -20.70 26.88 5.08
CA ARG A 574 -21.72 27.14 4.09
C ARG A 574 -22.81 27.99 4.71
N ALA A 575 -22.91 29.25 4.32
CA ALA A 575 -23.89 30.20 4.85
C ALA A 575 -24.89 30.60 3.78
N VAL A 576 -26.18 30.63 4.10
CA VAL A 576 -27.25 31.05 3.19
C VAL A 576 -27.80 32.37 3.67
N THR A 577 -27.69 33.40 2.83
CA THR A 577 -28.22 34.73 3.12
C THR A 577 -29.39 35.10 2.22
N ILE A 578 -30.24 35.99 2.73
CA ILE A 578 -31.35 36.59 1.98
C ILE A 578 -31.30 38.10 2.10
N ASP A 579 -31.53 38.79 0.99
CA ASP A 579 -31.85 40.21 1.03
C ASP A 579 -33.35 40.36 1.33
N ALA A 580 -33.65 40.94 2.50
CA ALA A 580 -35.02 41.20 2.93
C ALA A 580 -35.75 42.22 2.05
N SER A 581 -35.04 42.95 1.18
CA SER A 581 -35.66 43.80 0.16
C SER A 581 -36.52 43.00 -0.83
N ASN A 582 -36.29 41.68 -0.96
CA ASN A 582 -37.12 40.79 -1.77
C ASN A 582 -38.56 40.65 -1.24
N PHE A 583 -38.84 41.12 -0.01
CA PHE A 583 -40.19 41.13 0.57
C PHE A 583 -40.88 42.48 0.49
N ALA A 584 -40.17 43.56 0.17
CA ALA A 584 -40.77 44.90 0.04
C ALA A 584 -41.65 44.97 -1.21
#